data_AF-A0A6P8XE75-F1
#
_entry.id   AF-A0A6P8XE75-F1
#
_cell.length_a   1.000
_cell.length_b   1.000
_cell.length_c   1.000
_cell.angle_alpha   90.00
_cell.angle_beta   90.00
_cell.angle_gamma   90.00
#
_symmetry.space_group_name_H-M   'P 1'
#
loop_
_entity.id
_entity.type
_entity.pdbx_description
1 polymer ?
#
loop_
_entity_poly.entity_id
_entity_poly.type
_entity_poly.pdbx_seq_one_letter_code
_entity_poly.pdbx_strand_id
1 'polypeptide(L)'
;MEHAVEPPQPPINLSKFLDEFKKSTSSEGTVPFYFDKKLSFTEDVKASCSLDLLASPDDNLITNFEPGTELQRSQAPKPQPNKHIPRIYTAISEHKASSRRNPFSRTQYSYRLVPEPKSNEAVILEEFELQITARMYRPPRTAHRDYKLERPVFAEEFLCLGSNYLSELRDKINCVCNGRRLVDISDQPDAELPVLDTDPAYFFIYNTFYNDTRNPNNCDYSQTVLNWAKTAHGLQQKQFQVASMEKTRFIDLTVSLGAPMQYLHHGACEHLFVFSQVEVLRPHTKYLDRSLYPLMRALNSFNRRACFLCGQRAYHFIVEQSTRQLYDPSYLCRSCFYSFHYVDGKKVGKFKAYRLYDHTGERDADESESQDNSTGSDNSFELEEAT
;
A
#
# COMPACT_ATOMS: atom_id res chain seq x y z
N MET A 1 -20.44 25.10 10.37
CA MET A 1 -20.14 25.08 8.93
C MET A 1 -20.59 23.72 8.43
N GLU A 2 -21.75 23.66 7.79
CA GLU A 2 -22.07 22.50 6.95
C GLU A 2 -20.96 22.44 5.90
N HIS A 3 -20.17 21.37 5.92
CA HIS A 3 -19.21 21.12 4.86
C HIS A 3 -20.04 20.90 3.59
N ALA A 4 -20.24 21.97 2.80
CA ALA A 4 -20.77 21.87 1.46
C ALA A 4 -19.78 21.00 0.69
N VAL A 5 -20.09 19.71 0.59
CA VAL A 5 -19.34 18.78 -0.23
C VAL A 5 -19.61 19.24 -1.66
N GLU A 6 -18.61 19.85 -2.30
CA GLU A 6 -18.69 20.18 -3.72
C GLU A 6 -19.13 18.95 -4.49
N PRO A 7 -20.03 19.10 -5.49
CA PRO A 7 -20.45 17.95 -6.29
C PRO A 7 -19.21 17.28 -6.88
N PRO A 8 -19.15 15.93 -6.88
CA PRO A 8 -17.99 15.22 -7.39
C PRO A 8 -17.75 15.64 -8.84
N GLN A 9 -16.49 15.98 -9.14
CA GLN A 9 -16.06 16.31 -10.49
C GLN A 9 -16.45 15.17 -11.44
N PRO A 10 -16.84 15.48 -12.69
CA PRO A 10 -17.24 14.47 -13.65
C PRO A 10 -16.08 13.48 -13.88
N PRO A 11 -16.38 12.21 -14.16
CA PRO A 11 -15.36 11.24 -14.48
C PRO A 11 -14.63 11.64 -15.78
N ILE A 12 -13.32 11.45 -15.81
CA ILE A 12 -12.46 11.72 -16.95
C ILE A 12 -12.11 10.41 -17.65
N ASN A 13 -12.20 10.39 -18.98
CA ASN A 13 -11.65 9.31 -19.78
C ASN A 13 -10.18 9.61 -20.09
N LEU A 14 -9.27 8.72 -19.68
CA LEU A 14 -7.85 9.03 -19.65
C LEU A 14 -7.23 9.17 -21.05
N SER A 15 -7.66 8.39 -22.03
CA SER A 15 -7.20 8.54 -23.42
C SER A 15 -7.65 9.86 -24.04
N LYS A 16 -8.93 10.22 -23.90
CA LYS A 16 -9.45 11.53 -24.35
C LYS A 16 -8.75 12.70 -23.67
N PHE A 17 -8.54 12.61 -22.36
CA PHE A 17 -7.80 13.62 -21.59
C PHE A 17 -6.39 13.82 -22.15
N LEU A 18 -5.66 12.74 -22.43
CA LEU A 18 -4.31 12.82 -23.00
C LEU A 18 -4.33 13.42 -24.41
N ASP A 19 -5.30 13.05 -25.25
CA ASP A 19 -5.42 13.60 -26.61
C ASP A 19 -5.77 15.10 -26.60
N GLU A 20 -6.63 15.54 -25.70
CA GLU A 20 -6.95 16.97 -25.50
C GLU A 20 -5.73 17.74 -25.01
N PHE A 21 -4.93 17.16 -24.09
CA PHE A 21 -3.69 17.75 -23.62
C PHE A 21 -2.63 17.87 -24.73
N LYS A 22 -2.51 16.86 -25.60
CA LYS A 22 -1.62 16.91 -26.78
C LYS A 22 -2.04 18.03 -27.74
N LYS A 23 -3.34 18.22 -27.95
CA LYS A 23 -3.86 19.30 -28.82
C LYS A 23 -3.59 20.67 -28.23
N SER A 24 -3.82 20.87 -26.93
CA SER A 24 -3.58 22.17 -26.27
C SER A 24 -2.11 22.57 -26.24
N THR A 25 -1.20 21.60 -26.21
CA THR A 25 0.25 21.83 -26.27
C THR A 25 0.78 22.03 -27.69
N SER A 26 0.06 21.59 -28.72
CA SER A 26 0.46 21.70 -30.13
C SER A 26 -0.14 22.91 -30.85
N SER A 27 -1.22 23.50 -30.34
CA SER A 27 -1.80 24.70 -30.94
C SER A 27 -0.93 25.93 -30.64
N GLU A 28 -0.52 26.65 -31.69
CA GLU A 28 -0.02 28.04 -31.62
C GLU A 28 -1.06 29.06 -31.10
N GLY A 29 -2.12 28.60 -30.42
CA GLY A 29 -3.10 29.44 -29.75
C GLY A 29 -2.57 29.85 -28.38
N THR A 30 -2.78 31.12 -28.03
CA THR A 30 -2.45 31.78 -26.75
C THR A 30 -2.05 30.80 -25.66
N VAL A 31 -0.73 30.62 -25.51
CA VAL A 31 -0.13 29.97 -24.36
C VAL A 31 -0.81 30.58 -23.12
N PRO A 32 -1.44 29.78 -22.24
CA PRO A 32 -2.05 30.33 -21.03
C PRO A 32 -1.03 31.23 -20.34
N PHE A 33 -1.43 32.40 -19.85
CA PHE A 33 -0.48 33.45 -19.43
C PHE A 33 0.60 32.97 -18.43
N TYR A 34 0.30 31.94 -17.64
CA TYR A 34 1.22 31.31 -16.68
C TYR A 34 2.28 30.38 -17.31
N PHE A 35 2.15 30.03 -18.58
CA PHE A 35 3.17 29.36 -19.39
C PHE A 35 3.92 30.33 -20.31
N ASP A 36 3.50 31.61 -20.39
CA ASP A 36 4.20 32.63 -21.18
C ASP A 36 5.44 33.11 -20.41
N LYS A 37 6.61 33.02 -21.05
CA LYS A 37 7.88 33.52 -20.49
C LYS A 37 7.89 35.04 -20.33
N LYS A 38 6.97 35.76 -20.99
CA LYS A 38 6.78 37.21 -20.87
C LYS A 38 5.41 37.51 -20.26
N LEU A 39 5.28 37.33 -18.95
CA LEU A 39 4.12 37.80 -18.20
C LEU A 39 4.03 39.35 -18.27
N SER A 40 3.12 39.87 -19.09
CA SER A 40 2.81 41.29 -19.17
C SER A 40 1.79 41.68 -18.10
N PHE A 41 2.25 41.90 -16.87
CA PHE A 41 1.43 42.52 -15.83
C PHE A 41 1.26 44.03 -16.08
N THR A 42 0.09 44.59 -15.77
CA THR A 42 -0.11 46.05 -15.71
C THR A 42 0.81 46.66 -14.65
N GLU A 43 1.27 47.91 -14.87
CA GLU A 43 2.18 48.58 -13.93
C GLU A 43 1.62 48.64 -12.50
N ASP A 44 0.30 48.80 -12.37
CA ASP A 44 -0.39 48.82 -11.08
C ASP A 44 -0.31 47.48 -10.32
N VAL A 45 -0.37 46.35 -11.05
CA VAL A 45 -0.23 45.00 -10.45
C VAL A 45 1.22 44.74 -10.08
N LYS A 46 2.19 45.19 -10.89
CA LYS A 46 3.62 45.12 -10.53
C LYS A 46 3.94 45.94 -9.29
N ALA A 47 3.29 47.10 -9.14
CA ALA A 47 3.49 47.99 -8.00
C ALA A 47 2.82 47.48 -6.71
N SER A 48 1.69 46.76 -6.82
CA SER A 48 0.92 46.26 -5.66
C SER A 48 1.26 44.83 -5.24
N CYS A 49 1.76 43.99 -6.15
CA CYS A 49 2.17 42.60 -5.88
C CYS A 49 3.69 42.44 -5.98
N SER A 50 4.45 43.26 -5.23
CA SER A 50 5.90 43.08 -5.09
C SER A 50 6.22 42.28 -3.83
N LEU A 51 7.30 41.48 -3.88
CA LEU A 51 7.81 40.77 -2.70
C LEU A 51 8.28 41.74 -1.61
N ASP A 52 8.66 42.96 -2.00
CA ASP A 52 9.11 44.02 -1.08
C ASP A 52 7.97 44.52 -0.17
N LEU A 53 6.72 44.40 -0.59
CA LEU A 53 5.53 44.76 0.20
C LEU A 53 5.07 43.65 1.15
N LEU A 54 5.61 42.43 1.01
CA LEU A 54 5.28 41.28 1.86
C LEU A 54 6.22 41.14 3.06
N ALA A 55 7.30 41.91 3.11
CA ALA A 55 8.29 41.84 4.18
C ALA A 55 7.83 42.67 5.39
N SER A 56 7.50 41.99 6.48
CA SER A 56 7.40 42.58 7.81
C SER A 56 8.80 42.66 8.45
N PRO A 57 9.11 43.70 9.25
CA PRO A 57 10.37 43.75 10.02
C PRO A 57 10.54 42.57 10.99
N ASP A 58 9.46 41.87 11.33
CA ASP A 58 9.46 40.67 12.17
C ASP A 58 9.54 39.35 11.37
N ASP A 59 9.60 39.41 10.04
CA ASP A 59 9.71 38.21 9.22
C ASP A 59 11.11 37.61 9.32
N ASN A 60 11.17 36.30 9.52
CA ASN A 60 12.42 35.55 9.52
C ASN A 60 13.13 35.75 8.17
N LEU A 61 14.46 35.92 8.19
CA LEU A 61 15.28 35.98 6.98
C LEU A 61 15.04 34.73 6.12
N ILE A 62 14.25 34.87 5.06
CA ILE A 62 14.01 33.80 4.09
C ILE A 62 15.27 33.71 3.24
N THR A 63 16.04 32.63 3.41
CA THR A 63 17.08 32.28 2.44
C THR A 63 16.42 32.10 1.09
N ASN A 64 16.83 32.86 0.07
CA ASN A 64 16.33 32.71 -1.30
C ASN A 64 16.32 31.22 -1.68
N PHE A 65 15.13 30.70 -1.98
CA PHE A 65 14.98 29.33 -2.43
C PHE A 65 15.55 29.23 -3.85
N GLU A 66 16.82 28.84 -3.95
CA GLU A 66 17.36 28.38 -5.22
C GLU A 66 16.88 26.93 -5.41
N PRO A 67 16.10 26.62 -6.48
CA PRO A 67 15.79 25.24 -6.80
C PRO A 67 17.11 24.56 -7.15
N GLY A 68 17.73 23.92 -6.16
CA GLY A 68 18.88 23.08 -6.38
C GLY A 68 18.50 21.99 -7.37
N THR A 69 19.43 21.61 -8.25
CA THR A 69 19.36 20.34 -8.98
C THR A 69 18.84 19.28 -8.02
N GLU A 70 17.77 18.59 -8.38
CA GLU A 70 17.12 17.57 -7.55
C GLU A 70 18.22 16.65 -7.00
N LEU A 71 18.67 16.93 -5.78
CA LEU A 71 19.74 16.18 -5.15
C LEU A 71 19.05 14.89 -4.75
N GLN A 72 19.08 13.90 -5.63
CA GLN A 72 18.90 12.52 -5.23
C GLN A 72 19.86 12.32 -4.07
N ARG A 73 19.33 12.32 -2.84
CA ARG A 73 20.11 11.87 -1.69
C ARG A 73 20.51 10.47 -2.04
N SER A 74 21.78 10.29 -2.40
CA SER A 74 22.34 8.96 -2.55
C SER A 74 21.99 8.24 -1.26
N GLN A 75 21.22 7.16 -1.38
CA GLN A 75 21.06 6.27 -0.25
C GLN A 75 22.46 5.77 0.04
N ALA A 76 23.10 6.35 1.06
CA ALA A 76 24.41 5.91 1.48
C ALA A 76 24.26 4.40 1.72
N PRO A 77 24.98 3.55 0.96
CA PRO A 77 24.92 2.12 1.20
C PRO A 77 25.28 1.89 2.66
N LYS A 78 24.60 0.94 3.32
CA LYS A 78 25.00 0.52 4.66
C LYS A 78 26.51 0.27 4.61
N PRO A 79 27.29 0.83 5.55
CA PRO A 79 28.74 0.66 5.53
C PRO A 79 29.04 -0.84 5.55
N GLN A 80 29.83 -1.27 4.57
CA GLN A 80 30.31 -2.65 4.49
C GLN A 80 31.13 -2.94 5.75
N PRO A 81 31.01 -4.12 6.38
CA PRO A 81 31.66 -4.43 7.65
C PRO A 81 33.19 -4.25 7.60
N ASN A 82 33.80 -4.37 6.42
CA ASN A 82 35.24 -4.25 6.21
C ASN A 82 35.71 -2.81 5.89
N LYS A 83 34.85 -1.79 6.00
CA LYS A 83 35.22 -0.38 5.76
C LYS A 83 35.01 0.45 7.02
N HIS A 84 35.82 1.49 7.16
CA HIS A 84 35.74 2.43 8.28
C HIS A 84 34.31 3.00 8.42
N ILE A 85 33.65 2.67 9.53
CA ILE A 85 32.29 3.10 9.83
C ILE A 85 32.35 4.49 10.46
N PRO A 86 31.69 5.52 9.89
CA PRO A 86 31.66 6.84 10.51
C PRO A 86 31.11 6.78 11.94
N ARG A 87 31.75 7.47 12.89
CA ARG A 87 31.32 7.48 14.32
C ARG A 87 29.84 7.84 14.50
N ILE A 88 29.31 8.68 13.61
CA ILE A 88 27.89 9.06 13.56
C ILE A 88 26.99 7.85 13.28
N TYR A 89 27.38 6.96 12.37
CA TYR A 89 26.62 5.74 12.08
C TYR A 89 26.59 4.81 13.30
N THR A 90 27.74 4.63 13.97
CA THR A 90 27.85 3.82 15.19
C THR A 90 26.95 4.38 16.30
N ALA A 91 27.05 5.68 16.59
CA ALA A 91 26.23 6.34 17.61
C ALA A 91 24.72 6.27 17.31
N ILE A 92 24.31 6.45 16.04
CA ILE A 92 22.90 6.29 15.64
C ILE A 92 22.46 4.84 15.80
N SER A 93 23.31 3.86 15.48
CA SER A 93 23.00 2.45 15.61
C SER A 93 22.84 2.04 17.07
N GLU A 94 23.75 2.47 17.95
CA GLU A 94 23.69 2.24 19.40
C GLU A 94 22.46 2.91 20.02
N HIS A 95 22.15 4.16 19.62
CA HIS A 95 20.94 4.84 20.06
C HIS A 95 19.65 4.12 19.61
N LYS A 96 19.62 3.62 18.37
CA LYS A 96 18.47 2.83 17.87
C LYS A 96 18.35 1.46 18.54
N ALA A 97 19.46 0.83 18.94
CA ALA A 97 19.47 -0.44 19.65
C ALA A 97 18.99 -0.30 21.10
N SER A 98 19.38 0.80 21.77
CA SER A 98 19.00 1.12 23.15
C SER A 98 17.62 1.78 23.28
N SER A 99 17.11 2.39 22.21
CA SER A 99 15.77 2.95 22.19
C SER A 99 14.73 1.84 22.29
N ARG A 100 13.94 1.84 23.37
CA ARG A 100 12.74 1.01 23.47
C ARG A 100 11.84 1.38 22.31
N ARG A 101 11.70 0.48 21.32
CA ARG A 101 10.72 0.62 20.23
C ARG A 101 9.34 0.72 20.87
N ASN A 102 8.83 1.93 21.04
CA ASN A 102 7.45 2.11 21.48
C ASN A 102 6.54 1.68 20.31
N PRO A 103 5.81 0.55 20.42
CA PRO A 103 4.94 0.08 19.34
C PRO A 103 3.81 1.08 19.03
N PHE A 104 3.53 2.02 19.94
CA PHE A 104 2.58 3.11 19.79
C PHE A 104 3.18 4.41 19.22
N SER A 105 4.50 4.50 19.02
CA SER A 105 5.16 5.69 18.42
C SER A 105 5.03 5.78 16.91
N ARG A 106 4.74 4.67 16.22
CA ARG A 106 4.31 4.72 14.82
C ARG A 106 2.88 5.22 14.77
N THR A 107 2.72 6.51 14.53
CA THR A 107 1.40 7.07 14.22
C THR A 107 0.81 6.29 13.04
N GLN A 108 -0.50 6.01 13.07
CA GLN A 108 -1.21 5.30 11.98
C GLN A 108 -1.10 6.03 10.63
N TYR A 109 -0.63 7.28 10.65
CA TYR A 109 -0.42 8.17 9.52
C TYR A 109 1.01 8.15 8.96
N SER A 110 1.95 7.48 9.63
CA SER A 110 3.32 7.31 9.15
C SER A 110 3.45 6.01 8.35
N TYR A 111 3.82 6.12 7.08
CA TYR A 111 4.07 4.97 6.20
C TYR A 111 5.48 5.07 5.60
N ARG A 112 6.02 3.92 5.21
CA ARG A 112 7.36 3.83 4.65
C ARG A 112 7.31 4.24 3.18
N LEU A 113 8.13 5.20 2.80
CA LEU A 113 8.45 5.45 1.40
C LEU A 113 9.41 4.37 0.89
N VAL A 114 9.07 3.80 -0.25
CA VAL A 114 9.89 2.79 -0.93
C VAL A 114 10.79 3.54 -1.91
N PRO A 115 12.11 3.38 -1.82
CA PRO A 115 13.00 4.02 -2.77
C PRO A 115 12.79 3.46 -4.16
N GLU A 116 12.92 4.33 -5.17
CA GLU A 116 12.90 3.90 -6.55
C GLU A 116 14.03 2.89 -6.80
N PRO A 117 13.73 1.73 -7.41
CA PRO A 117 14.75 0.77 -7.75
C PRO A 117 15.70 1.38 -8.79
N LYS A 118 16.99 1.05 -8.68
CA LYS A 118 17.97 1.45 -9.69
C LYS A 118 17.65 0.71 -10.98
N SER A 119 17.44 1.45 -12.06
CA SER A 119 17.32 0.87 -13.40
C SER A 119 18.59 1.13 -14.21
N ASN A 120 19.08 0.08 -14.86
CA ASN A 120 20.13 0.18 -15.88
C ASN A 120 19.54 0.23 -17.31
N GLU A 121 18.22 0.06 -17.45
CA GLU A 121 17.50 -0.07 -18.72
C GLU A 121 16.55 1.11 -18.97
N ALA A 122 16.68 2.20 -18.20
CA ALA A 122 15.83 3.36 -18.36
C ALA A 122 16.07 4.04 -19.72
N VAL A 123 15.01 4.12 -20.53
CA VAL A 123 15.03 4.75 -21.85
C VAL A 123 14.39 6.13 -21.77
N ILE A 124 14.90 7.10 -22.52
CA ILE A 124 14.25 8.40 -22.61
C ILE A 124 12.85 8.24 -23.20
N LEU A 125 11.88 8.92 -22.60
CA LEU A 125 10.50 8.84 -23.05
C LEU A 125 10.32 9.58 -24.39
N GLU A 126 9.99 8.88 -25.47
CA GLU A 126 9.84 9.47 -26.82
C GLU A 126 8.43 10.05 -27.08
N GLU A 127 7.41 9.47 -26.46
CA GLU A 127 6.01 9.85 -26.66
C GLU A 127 5.36 10.28 -25.33
N PHE A 128 4.24 11.00 -25.39
CA PHE A 128 3.50 11.31 -24.16
C PHE A 128 3.00 10.02 -23.50
N GLU A 129 3.10 9.98 -22.18
CA GLU A 129 2.65 8.86 -21.33
C GLU A 129 1.87 9.41 -20.15
N LEU A 130 0.99 8.60 -19.55
CA LEU A 130 0.35 8.95 -18.28
C LEU A 130 1.03 8.25 -17.11
N GLN A 131 1.16 8.95 -15.99
CA GLN A 131 1.51 8.38 -14.69
C GLN A 131 0.33 8.58 -13.72
N ILE A 132 -0.27 7.48 -13.28
CA ILE A 132 -1.44 7.45 -12.40
C ILE A 132 -1.00 6.98 -11.02
N THR A 133 -1.36 7.73 -9.98
CA THR A 133 -1.14 7.31 -8.59
C THR A 133 -2.38 6.58 -8.07
N ALA A 134 -2.23 5.29 -7.75
CA ALA A 134 -3.25 4.48 -7.11
C ALA A 134 -2.91 4.28 -5.62
N ARG A 135 -3.83 4.65 -4.71
CA ARG A 135 -3.67 4.44 -3.26
C ARG A 135 -4.64 3.37 -2.81
N MET A 136 -4.10 2.26 -2.30
CA MET A 136 -4.83 1.13 -1.75
C MET A 136 -5.00 1.29 -0.24
N TYR A 137 -6.17 0.93 0.27
CA TYR A 137 -6.47 0.91 1.69
C TYR A 137 -6.67 -0.52 2.16
N ARG A 138 -6.49 -0.72 3.48
CA ARG A 138 -6.73 -2.01 4.13
C ARG A 138 -8.20 -2.39 3.97
N PRO A 139 -8.51 -3.69 3.86
CA PRO A 139 -9.89 -4.11 3.80
C PRO A 139 -10.60 -3.68 5.09
N PRO A 140 -11.84 -3.19 5.01
CA PRO A 140 -12.60 -2.90 6.20
C PRO A 140 -12.71 -4.21 6.97
N ARG A 141 -12.40 -4.17 8.26
CA ARG A 141 -12.68 -5.32 9.11
C ARG A 141 -14.19 -5.45 9.11
N THR A 142 -14.71 -6.56 8.62
CA THR A 142 -16.12 -6.91 8.79
C THR A 142 -16.43 -6.69 10.26
N ALA A 143 -17.22 -5.65 10.53
CA ALA A 143 -17.52 -5.21 11.87
C ALA A 143 -18.14 -6.40 12.59
N HIS A 144 -17.42 -6.96 13.55
CA HIS A 144 -18.03 -7.82 14.54
C HIS A 144 -19.02 -6.92 15.29
N ARG A 145 -20.30 -7.04 14.93
CA ARG A 145 -21.49 -6.49 15.61
C ARG A 145 -21.44 -4.98 15.89
N ASP A 146 -22.18 -4.22 15.08
CA ASP A 146 -22.79 -2.92 15.41
C ASP A 146 -21.89 -1.75 15.87
N TYR A 147 -20.57 -1.82 15.72
CA TYR A 147 -19.67 -0.69 16.06
C TYR A 147 -18.88 -0.12 14.86
N LYS A 148 -19.02 1.21 14.71
CA LYS A 148 -18.25 2.20 13.94
C LYS A 148 -17.46 1.70 12.72
N LEU A 149 -17.81 2.20 11.52
CA LEU A 149 -16.92 2.24 10.36
C LEU A 149 -15.52 2.72 10.79
N GLU A 150 -14.56 1.80 10.86
CA GLU A 150 -13.16 2.16 11.07
C GLU A 150 -12.74 3.11 9.93
N ARG A 151 -12.02 4.18 10.25
CA ARG A 151 -11.48 5.08 9.22
C ARG A 151 -10.59 4.27 8.27
N PRO A 152 -10.71 4.43 6.93
CA PRO A 152 -9.86 3.73 5.97
C PRO A 152 -8.38 3.93 6.32
N VAL A 153 -7.67 2.83 6.53
CA VAL A 153 -6.24 2.86 6.86
C VAL A 153 -5.46 2.64 5.58
N PHE A 154 -4.60 3.60 5.23
CA PHE A 154 -3.70 3.49 4.09
C PHE A 154 -2.87 2.20 4.17
N ALA A 155 -2.82 1.45 3.07
CA ALA A 155 -2.04 0.22 2.96
C ALA A 155 -0.85 0.42 2.03
N GLU A 156 -1.09 0.80 0.78
CA GLU A 156 -0.08 0.80 -0.29
C GLU A 156 -0.35 1.91 -1.28
N GLU A 157 0.70 2.37 -1.97
CA GLU A 157 0.60 3.33 -3.03
C GLU A 157 1.46 2.89 -4.22
N PHE A 158 0.86 2.90 -5.40
CA PHE A 158 1.49 2.49 -6.64
C PHE A 158 1.47 3.64 -7.65
N LEU A 159 2.58 3.80 -8.35
CA LEU A 159 2.65 4.54 -9.60
C LEU A 159 2.41 3.56 -10.76
N CYS A 160 1.38 3.81 -11.56
CA CYS A 160 1.02 3.02 -12.73
C CYS A 160 1.18 3.88 -13.97
N LEU A 161 1.69 3.32 -15.07
CA LEU A 161 1.70 3.99 -16.37
C LEU A 161 0.35 3.82 -17.07
N GLY A 162 -0.01 4.75 -17.95
CA GLY A 162 -1.15 4.61 -18.85
C GLY A 162 -1.07 3.33 -19.68
N SER A 163 0.15 2.94 -20.06
CA SER A 163 0.45 1.70 -20.79
C SER A 163 0.28 0.41 -19.99
N ASN A 164 0.27 0.46 -18.65
CA ASN A 164 0.14 -0.75 -17.82
C ASN A 164 -1.26 -1.36 -17.94
N TYR A 165 -1.35 -2.67 -17.78
CA TYR A 165 -2.62 -3.39 -17.62
C TYR A 165 -3.08 -3.37 -16.16
N LEU A 166 -4.40 -3.43 -15.93
CA LEU A 166 -4.94 -3.57 -14.57
C LEU A 166 -4.45 -4.87 -13.88
N SER A 167 -4.27 -5.94 -14.66
CA SER A 167 -3.70 -7.20 -14.17
C SER A 167 -2.30 -7.03 -13.57
N GLU A 168 -1.47 -6.13 -14.11
CA GLU A 168 -0.13 -5.86 -13.58
C GLU A 168 -0.19 -5.16 -12.22
N LEU A 169 -1.19 -4.29 -12.00
CA LEU A 169 -1.43 -3.72 -10.67
C LEU A 169 -1.91 -4.79 -9.69
N ARG A 170 -2.85 -5.65 -10.12
CA ARG A 170 -3.33 -6.77 -9.29
C ARG A 170 -2.16 -7.58 -8.74
N ASP A 171 -1.21 -7.94 -9.59
CA ASP A 171 -0.09 -8.82 -9.23
C ASP A 171 0.87 -8.18 -8.22
N LYS A 172 0.79 -6.86 -8.00
CA LYS A 172 1.62 -6.11 -7.05
C LYS A 172 0.94 -5.82 -5.71
N ILE A 173 -0.39 -5.94 -5.61
CA ILE A 173 -1.14 -5.61 -4.39
C ILE A 173 -0.81 -6.64 -3.29
N ASN A 174 -0.35 -6.17 -2.13
CA ASN A 174 -0.10 -7.01 -0.96
C ASN A 174 -1.39 -7.14 -0.13
N CYS A 175 -2.23 -8.09 -0.52
CA CYS A 175 -3.41 -8.46 0.24
C CYS A 175 -3.09 -9.45 1.36
N VAL A 176 -3.69 -9.28 2.54
CA VAL A 176 -3.64 -10.30 3.61
C VAL A 176 -4.28 -11.59 3.14
N CYS A 177 -5.26 -11.60 2.24
CA CYS A 177 -5.85 -12.84 1.75
C CYS A 177 -5.01 -13.52 0.66
N ASN A 178 -3.94 -12.89 0.16
CA ASN A 178 -3.13 -13.47 -0.90
C ASN A 178 -2.46 -14.78 -0.47
N GLY A 179 -2.76 -15.86 -1.20
CA GLY A 179 -2.29 -17.22 -0.91
C GLY A 179 -2.83 -17.81 0.41
N ARG A 180 -3.78 -17.15 1.09
CA ARG A 180 -4.30 -17.63 2.37
C ARG A 180 -5.58 -18.43 2.18
N ARG A 181 -5.72 -19.49 2.98
CA ARG A 181 -6.86 -20.41 2.94
C ARG A 181 -7.62 -20.29 4.24
N LEU A 182 -8.78 -19.63 4.21
CA LEU A 182 -9.66 -19.51 5.37
C LEU A 182 -10.56 -20.75 5.46
N VAL A 183 -9.93 -21.90 5.69
CA VAL A 183 -10.62 -23.19 5.90
C VAL A 183 -10.57 -23.53 7.39
N ASP A 184 -11.67 -24.04 7.92
CA ASP A 184 -11.72 -24.49 9.31
C ASP A 184 -10.85 -25.74 9.48
N ILE A 185 -9.75 -25.56 10.21
CA ILE A 185 -8.77 -26.60 10.56
C ILE A 185 -8.82 -26.95 12.04
N SER A 186 -9.86 -26.54 12.76
CA SER A 186 -9.95 -26.74 14.20
C SER A 186 -9.94 -28.22 14.62
N ASP A 187 -10.30 -29.15 13.75
CA ASP A 187 -10.22 -30.58 14.07
C ASP A 187 -8.82 -31.17 13.80
N GLN A 188 -8.08 -30.60 12.83
CA GLN A 188 -6.73 -31.02 12.46
C GLN A 188 -5.83 -29.78 12.18
N PRO A 189 -5.33 -29.10 13.22
CA PRO A 189 -4.67 -27.80 13.04
C PRO A 189 -3.32 -27.83 12.31
N ASP A 190 -2.67 -29.01 12.30
CA ASP A 190 -1.40 -29.24 11.61
C ASP A 190 -1.60 -29.86 10.20
N ALA A 191 -2.85 -30.05 9.74
CA ALA A 191 -3.10 -30.56 8.39
C ALA A 191 -2.56 -29.61 7.31
N GLU A 192 -2.22 -30.18 6.15
CA GLU A 192 -1.93 -29.39 4.96
C GLU A 192 -3.19 -28.65 4.52
N LEU A 193 -3.04 -27.36 4.18
CA LEU A 193 -4.17 -26.58 3.68
C LEU A 193 -4.41 -26.96 2.21
N PRO A 194 -5.67 -26.97 1.74
CA PRO A 194 -6.02 -27.40 0.38
C PRO A 194 -5.36 -26.52 -0.69
N VAL A 195 -4.98 -27.10 -1.83
CA VAL A 195 -4.39 -26.32 -2.95
C VAL A 195 -5.39 -25.25 -3.42
N LEU A 196 -4.87 -24.05 -3.68
CA LEU A 196 -5.66 -22.95 -4.24
C LEU A 196 -5.65 -23.08 -5.76
N ASP A 197 -6.72 -23.64 -6.33
CA ASP A 197 -6.85 -23.80 -7.79
C ASP A 197 -7.43 -22.56 -8.48
N THR A 198 -7.91 -21.60 -7.68
CA THR A 198 -8.54 -20.35 -8.15
C THR A 198 -8.09 -19.18 -7.29
N ASP A 199 -8.00 -18.02 -7.92
CA ASP A 199 -7.76 -16.74 -7.26
C ASP A 199 -8.58 -15.65 -7.97
N PRO A 200 -9.92 -15.65 -7.81
CA PRO A 200 -10.78 -14.67 -8.43
C PRO A 200 -10.65 -13.29 -7.77
N ALA A 201 -10.57 -12.26 -8.62
CA ALA A 201 -10.54 -10.86 -8.21
C ALA A 201 -11.19 -9.96 -9.26
N TYR A 202 -11.63 -8.78 -8.86
CA TYR A 202 -12.03 -7.72 -9.80
C TYR A 202 -11.67 -6.33 -9.29
N PHE A 203 -11.49 -5.38 -10.22
CA PHE A 203 -11.59 -3.95 -9.93
C PHE A 203 -12.95 -3.42 -10.36
N PHE A 204 -13.63 -2.67 -9.51
CA PHE A 204 -14.81 -1.90 -9.87
C PHE A 204 -14.42 -0.42 -9.95
N ILE A 205 -14.36 0.10 -11.18
CA ILE A 205 -13.93 1.48 -11.49
C ILE A 205 -15.06 2.14 -12.28
N TYR A 206 -15.54 3.27 -11.76
CA TYR A 206 -16.67 4.03 -12.30
C TYR A 206 -17.97 3.21 -12.41
N ASN A 207 -18.20 2.55 -13.55
CA ASN A 207 -19.37 1.70 -13.81
C ASN A 207 -19.01 0.31 -14.33
N THR A 208 -17.72 -0.06 -14.33
CA THR A 208 -17.22 -1.27 -14.98
C THR A 208 -16.53 -2.19 -13.97
N PHE A 209 -16.90 -3.47 -14.00
CA PHE A 209 -16.22 -4.56 -13.31
C PHE A 209 -15.15 -5.15 -14.23
N TYR A 210 -13.89 -4.99 -13.84
CA TYR A 210 -12.73 -5.57 -14.53
C TYR A 210 -12.34 -6.86 -13.82
N ASN A 211 -12.90 -7.98 -14.28
CA ASN A 211 -12.67 -9.31 -13.71
C ASN A 211 -11.31 -9.88 -14.13
N ASP A 212 -10.71 -10.68 -13.27
CA ASP A 212 -9.52 -11.46 -13.59
C ASP A 212 -9.91 -12.74 -14.30
N THR A 213 -9.81 -12.73 -15.63
CA THR A 213 -10.19 -13.85 -16.48
C THR A 213 -9.00 -14.71 -16.92
N ARG A 214 -7.81 -14.48 -16.34
CA ARG A 214 -6.58 -15.24 -16.64
C ARG A 214 -6.68 -16.72 -16.24
N ASN A 215 -7.38 -17.02 -15.15
CA ASN A 215 -7.70 -18.39 -14.76
C ASN A 215 -9.18 -18.69 -15.10
N PRO A 216 -9.46 -19.64 -16.01
CA PRO A 216 -10.84 -19.96 -16.42
C PRO A 216 -11.69 -20.56 -15.29
N ASN A 217 -11.07 -21.08 -14.22
CA ASN A 217 -11.76 -21.61 -13.05
C ASN A 217 -12.15 -20.51 -12.05
N ASN A 218 -11.69 -19.26 -12.25
CA ASN A 218 -12.08 -18.15 -11.38
C ASN A 218 -13.59 -17.90 -11.47
N CYS A 219 -14.24 -17.79 -10.31
CA CYS A 219 -15.63 -17.38 -10.24
C CYS A 219 -15.79 -15.90 -10.63
N ASP A 220 -16.83 -15.58 -11.40
CA ASP A 220 -17.21 -14.20 -11.69
C ASP A 220 -18.02 -13.62 -10.53
N TYR A 221 -17.33 -12.95 -9.61
CA TYR A 221 -17.98 -12.29 -8.48
C TYR A 221 -18.85 -11.08 -8.87
N SER A 222 -18.63 -10.48 -10.04
CA SER A 222 -19.42 -9.34 -10.49
C SER A 222 -20.88 -9.73 -10.73
N GLN A 223 -21.14 -10.97 -11.15
CA GLN A 223 -22.48 -11.45 -11.52
C GLN A 223 -23.49 -11.35 -10.37
N THR A 224 -23.04 -11.61 -9.14
CA THR A 224 -23.86 -11.49 -7.92
C THR A 224 -24.29 -10.03 -7.71
N VAL A 225 -23.34 -9.09 -7.83
CA VAL A 225 -23.59 -7.66 -7.66
C VAL A 225 -24.50 -7.14 -8.77
N LEU A 226 -24.27 -7.56 -10.02
CA LEU A 226 -25.09 -7.19 -11.16
C LEU A 226 -26.55 -7.66 -11.02
N ASN A 227 -26.76 -8.87 -10.51
CA ASN A 227 -28.10 -9.40 -10.28
C ASN A 227 -28.84 -8.66 -9.17
N TRP A 228 -28.15 -8.36 -8.07
CA TRP A 228 -28.69 -7.51 -7.01
C TRP A 228 -29.07 -6.11 -7.53
N ALA A 229 -28.18 -5.48 -8.31
CA ALA A 229 -28.36 -4.13 -8.83
C ALA A 229 -29.62 -3.97 -9.72
N LYS A 230 -30.03 -5.02 -10.45
CA LYS A 230 -31.27 -5.02 -11.25
C LYS A 230 -32.53 -4.82 -10.41
N THR A 231 -32.53 -5.32 -9.19
CA THR A 231 -33.68 -5.23 -8.27
C THR A 231 -33.55 -4.09 -7.26
N ALA A 232 -32.35 -3.53 -7.08
CA ALA A 232 -32.08 -2.51 -6.08
C ALA A 232 -32.65 -1.14 -6.48
N HIS A 233 -33.39 -0.53 -5.54
CA HIS A 233 -33.99 0.79 -5.72
C HIS A 233 -32.94 1.87 -6.00
N GLY A 234 -33.10 2.60 -7.11
CA GLY A 234 -32.19 3.68 -7.52
C GLY A 234 -31.00 3.23 -8.38
N LEU A 235 -30.84 1.93 -8.62
CA LEU A 235 -29.80 1.38 -9.48
C LEU A 235 -30.34 0.79 -10.79
N GLN A 236 -31.66 0.66 -10.95
CA GLN A 236 -32.26 -0.03 -12.10
C GLN A 236 -31.97 0.64 -13.44
N GLN A 237 -31.69 1.95 -13.44
CA GLN A 237 -31.35 2.73 -14.64
C GLN A 237 -29.84 2.84 -14.86
N LYS A 238 -29.00 2.31 -13.96
CA LYS A 238 -27.54 2.36 -14.12
C LYS A 238 -27.07 1.24 -15.04
N GLN A 239 -26.24 1.61 -16.00
CA GLN A 239 -25.59 0.66 -16.90
C GLN A 239 -24.23 0.27 -16.34
N PHE A 240 -24.16 -0.94 -15.77
CA PHE A 240 -22.91 -1.57 -15.38
C PHE A 240 -22.33 -2.37 -16.54
N GLN A 241 -21.01 -2.39 -16.63
CA GLN A 241 -20.27 -3.12 -17.67
C GLN A 241 -19.34 -4.15 -17.02
N VAL A 242 -18.94 -5.15 -17.81
CA VAL A 242 -17.97 -6.17 -17.43
C VAL A 242 -16.87 -6.23 -18.49
N ALA A 243 -15.62 -6.23 -18.05
CA ALA A 243 -14.44 -6.31 -18.89
C ALA A 243 -13.37 -7.18 -18.22
N SER A 244 -12.32 -7.53 -18.97
CA SER A 244 -11.20 -8.35 -18.52
C SER A 244 -10.03 -7.46 -18.12
N MET A 245 -9.52 -7.59 -16.89
CA MET A 245 -8.45 -6.73 -16.38
C MET A 245 -7.10 -6.94 -17.08
N GLU A 246 -6.84 -8.12 -17.63
CA GLU A 246 -5.63 -8.43 -18.40
C GLU A 246 -5.66 -7.89 -19.84
N LYS A 247 -6.83 -7.41 -20.30
CA LYS A 247 -7.01 -6.78 -21.61
C LYS A 247 -7.22 -5.27 -21.53
N THR A 248 -7.38 -4.71 -20.34
CA THR A 248 -7.63 -3.27 -20.13
C THR A 248 -6.38 -2.58 -19.61
N ARG A 249 -5.97 -1.50 -20.28
CA ARG A 249 -4.89 -0.63 -19.82
C ARG A 249 -5.43 0.52 -18.99
N PHE A 250 -4.56 1.14 -18.19
CA PHE A 250 -4.92 2.33 -17.43
C PHE A 250 -5.40 3.48 -18.31
N ILE A 251 -4.78 3.69 -19.49
CA ILE A 251 -5.17 4.74 -20.44
C ILE A 251 -6.62 4.60 -20.95
N ASP A 252 -7.19 3.38 -20.92
CA ASP A 252 -8.54 3.11 -21.41
C ASP A 252 -9.62 3.42 -20.36
N LEU A 253 -9.22 3.69 -19.11
CA LEU A 253 -10.15 3.84 -18.00
C LEU A 253 -10.88 5.19 -18.03
N THR A 254 -12.12 5.13 -17.53
CA THR A 254 -12.89 6.30 -17.14
C THR A 254 -12.87 6.39 -15.61
N VAL A 255 -12.29 7.45 -15.06
CA VAL A 255 -11.97 7.55 -13.62
C VAL A 255 -12.48 8.85 -13.02
N SER A 256 -12.95 8.80 -11.77
CA SER A 256 -13.18 10.00 -10.95
C SER A 256 -12.05 10.12 -9.95
N LEU A 257 -11.22 11.17 -10.08
CA LEU A 257 -10.09 11.37 -9.18
C LEU A 257 -10.57 11.63 -7.75
N GLY A 258 -9.91 10.99 -6.79
CA GLY A 258 -10.28 11.06 -5.37
C GLY A 258 -11.54 10.29 -4.98
N ALA A 259 -12.31 9.76 -5.95
CA ALA A 259 -13.49 8.96 -5.64
C ALA A 259 -13.09 7.53 -5.19
N PRO A 260 -13.74 6.97 -4.17
CA PRO A 260 -13.49 5.61 -3.72
C PRO A 260 -13.93 4.59 -4.77
N MET A 261 -13.04 3.65 -5.06
CA MET A 261 -13.22 2.50 -5.95
C MET A 261 -12.99 1.21 -5.17
N GLN A 262 -13.45 0.08 -5.70
CA GLN A 262 -13.39 -1.21 -5.00
C GLN A 262 -12.50 -2.20 -5.74
N TYR A 263 -11.57 -2.81 -5.03
CA TYR A 263 -10.84 -3.99 -5.47
C TYR A 263 -11.30 -5.17 -4.61
N LEU A 264 -11.96 -6.16 -5.20
CA LEU A 264 -12.38 -7.37 -4.49
C LEU A 264 -11.38 -8.49 -4.76
N HIS A 265 -10.89 -9.13 -3.70
CA HIS A 265 -10.02 -10.29 -3.75
C HIS A 265 -10.63 -11.46 -2.97
N HIS A 266 -10.68 -12.67 -3.54
CA HIS A 266 -11.21 -13.88 -2.88
C HIS A 266 -12.61 -13.72 -2.26
N GLY A 267 -13.49 -12.91 -2.85
CA GLY A 267 -14.92 -12.84 -2.53
C GLY A 267 -15.29 -12.09 -1.24
N ALA A 268 -14.44 -12.09 -0.22
CA ALA A 268 -14.67 -11.40 1.06
C ALA A 268 -13.61 -10.34 1.41
N CYS A 269 -12.51 -10.25 0.65
CA CYS A 269 -11.48 -9.25 0.88
C CYS A 269 -11.74 -8.01 0.01
N GLU A 270 -12.54 -7.09 0.53
CA GLU A 270 -12.88 -5.83 -0.14
C GLU A 270 -11.86 -4.75 0.18
N HIS A 271 -11.06 -4.32 -0.78
CA HIS A 271 -10.19 -3.17 -0.64
C HIS A 271 -10.83 -1.93 -1.23
N LEU A 272 -10.80 -0.83 -0.48
CA LEU A 272 -11.01 0.49 -1.05
C LEU A 272 -9.72 0.97 -1.68
N PHE A 273 -9.81 1.64 -2.82
CA PHE A 273 -8.68 2.35 -3.40
C PHE A 273 -9.13 3.64 -4.09
N VAL A 274 -8.20 4.54 -4.34
CA VAL A 274 -8.46 5.80 -5.05
C VAL A 274 -7.37 6.06 -6.08
N PHE A 275 -7.74 6.64 -7.21
CA PHE A 275 -6.78 7.35 -8.06
C PHE A 275 -6.65 8.78 -7.55
N SER A 276 -5.54 9.07 -6.88
CA SER A 276 -5.34 10.38 -6.24
C SER A 276 -4.73 11.42 -7.16
N GLN A 277 -4.06 10.98 -8.24
CA GLN A 277 -3.34 11.88 -9.14
C GLN A 277 -3.19 11.23 -10.52
N VAL A 278 -3.29 12.05 -11.56
CA VAL A 278 -2.92 11.74 -12.95
C VAL A 278 -1.94 12.82 -13.39
N GLU A 279 -0.81 12.39 -13.93
CA GLU A 279 0.26 13.24 -14.41
C GLU A 279 0.57 12.90 -15.87
N VAL A 280 0.75 13.92 -16.71
CA VAL A 280 1.18 13.75 -18.09
C VAL A 280 2.70 13.82 -18.16
N LEU A 281 3.34 12.71 -18.50
CA LEU A 281 4.76 12.65 -18.79
C LEU A 281 4.98 13.09 -20.24
N ARG A 282 5.80 14.11 -20.43
CA ARG A 282 6.08 14.68 -21.75
C ARG A 282 7.26 13.94 -22.41
N PRO A 283 7.29 13.90 -23.76
CA PRO A 283 8.47 13.45 -24.48
C PRO A 283 9.73 14.17 -23.98
N HIS A 284 10.83 13.43 -23.85
CA HIS A 284 12.17 13.89 -23.51
C HIS A 284 12.34 14.49 -22.10
N THR A 285 11.33 14.42 -21.23
CA THR A 285 11.43 14.98 -19.87
C THR A 285 11.85 13.99 -18.79
N LYS A 286 11.75 12.69 -19.06
CA LYS A 286 12.01 11.63 -18.07
C LYS A 286 12.61 10.39 -18.72
N TYR A 287 13.57 9.76 -18.03
CA TYR A 287 14.03 8.40 -18.34
C TYR A 287 13.14 7.41 -17.60
N LEU A 288 12.61 6.43 -18.31
CA LEU A 288 11.61 5.51 -17.81
C LEU A 288 12.01 4.08 -18.14
N ASP A 289 12.03 3.24 -17.12
CA ASP A 289 12.06 1.79 -17.28
C ASP A 289 10.66 1.26 -17.01
N ARG A 290 9.97 0.88 -18.10
CA ARG A 290 8.57 0.42 -18.05
C ARG A 290 8.41 -0.88 -17.27
N SER A 291 9.45 -1.71 -17.17
CA SER A 291 9.40 -3.01 -16.48
C SER A 291 9.23 -2.86 -14.95
N LEU A 292 9.59 -1.71 -14.40
CA LEU A 292 9.47 -1.41 -12.98
C LEU A 292 8.04 -1.06 -12.55
N TYR A 293 7.16 -0.77 -13.51
CA TYR A 293 5.79 -0.36 -13.25
C TYR A 293 4.82 -1.54 -13.34
N PRO A 294 3.78 -1.62 -12.48
CA PRO A 294 3.45 -0.67 -11.41
C PRO A 294 4.46 -0.64 -10.26
N LEU A 295 4.91 0.57 -9.94
CA LEU A 295 5.97 0.82 -8.97
C LEU A 295 5.37 1.13 -7.60
N MET A 296 5.67 0.32 -6.59
CA MET A 296 5.28 0.61 -5.21
C MET A 296 6.07 1.80 -4.67
N ARG A 297 5.38 2.92 -4.41
CA ARG A 297 5.96 4.18 -3.90
C ARG A 297 5.91 4.26 -2.38
N ALA A 298 4.86 3.72 -1.77
CA ALA A 298 4.70 3.74 -0.33
C ALA A 298 3.98 2.48 0.18
N LEU A 299 4.36 2.04 1.38
CA LEU A 299 3.79 0.88 2.05
C LEU A 299 3.62 1.16 3.54
N ASN A 300 2.46 0.81 4.06
CA ASN A 300 2.16 0.76 5.47
C ASN A 300 2.03 -0.70 5.92
N SER A 301 3.13 -1.23 6.47
CA SER A 301 3.19 -2.61 6.97
C SER A 301 2.00 -2.92 7.88
N PHE A 302 1.31 -4.04 7.62
CA PHE A 302 0.30 -4.54 8.54
C PHE A 302 0.94 -4.74 9.91
N ASN A 303 0.37 -4.13 10.95
CA ASN A 303 0.82 -4.39 12.31
C ASN A 303 0.49 -5.86 12.62
N ARG A 304 1.51 -6.72 12.73
CA ARG A 304 1.33 -8.08 13.25
C ARG A 304 0.72 -7.95 14.65
N ARG A 305 -0.49 -8.49 14.86
CA ARG A 305 -1.14 -8.43 16.17
C ARG A 305 -0.41 -9.36 17.13
N ALA A 306 -0.28 -8.96 18.39
CA ALA A 306 0.15 -9.89 19.43
C ALA A 306 -0.99 -10.87 19.75
N CYS A 307 -0.62 -12.05 20.24
CA CYS A 307 -1.56 -13.05 20.74
C CYS A 307 -2.42 -12.47 21.88
N PHE A 308 -3.73 -12.68 21.83
CA PHE A 308 -4.68 -12.18 22.84
C PHE A 308 -4.56 -12.85 24.21
N LEU A 309 -3.88 -14.00 24.30
CA LEU A 309 -3.65 -14.69 25.58
C LEU A 309 -2.33 -14.29 26.22
N CYS A 310 -1.20 -14.42 25.52
CA CYS A 310 0.10 -14.11 26.11
C CYS A 310 0.58 -12.67 25.90
N GLY A 311 0.08 -11.97 24.87
CA GLY A 311 0.55 -10.63 24.50
C GLY A 311 2.01 -10.56 23.99
N GLN A 312 2.72 -11.69 23.91
CA GLN A 312 4.15 -11.73 23.63
C GLN A 312 4.47 -12.15 22.19
N ARG A 313 3.82 -13.19 21.69
CA ARG A 313 4.11 -13.78 20.37
C ARG A 313 3.15 -13.26 19.30
N ALA A 314 3.60 -13.24 18.05
CA ALA A 314 2.73 -12.99 16.91
C ALA A 314 1.62 -14.05 16.84
N TYR A 315 0.43 -13.62 16.42
CA TYR A 315 -0.66 -14.55 16.18
C TYR A 315 -0.40 -15.39 14.92
N HIS A 316 -0.83 -16.66 14.97
CA HIS A 316 -0.72 -17.62 13.87
C HIS A 316 -2.10 -18.18 13.49
N PHE A 317 -3.01 -18.29 14.46
CA PHE A 317 -4.38 -18.74 14.29
C PHE A 317 -5.36 -17.60 14.53
N ILE A 318 -6.41 -17.55 13.70
CA ILE A 318 -7.64 -16.81 13.97
C ILE A 318 -8.65 -17.83 14.46
N VAL A 319 -9.20 -17.62 15.66
CA VAL A 319 -10.22 -18.49 16.25
C VAL A 319 -11.54 -17.74 16.28
N GLU A 320 -12.58 -18.36 15.75
CA GLU A 320 -13.94 -17.82 15.71
C GLU A 320 -14.92 -18.71 16.44
N GLN A 321 -16.03 -18.11 16.88
CA GLN A 321 -17.18 -18.82 17.46
C GLN A 321 -16.82 -19.65 18.71
N SER A 322 -15.74 -19.28 19.41
CA SER A 322 -15.33 -19.95 20.64
C SER A 322 -16.15 -19.46 21.82
N THR A 323 -16.87 -20.37 22.48
CA THR A 323 -17.63 -20.05 23.70
C THR A 323 -16.74 -19.83 24.93
N ARG A 324 -15.43 -20.10 24.80
CA ARG A 324 -14.46 -20.07 25.91
C ARG A 324 -13.60 -18.80 25.91
N GLN A 325 -13.65 -18.00 24.85
CA GLN A 325 -12.82 -16.80 24.68
C GLN A 325 -13.60 -15.51 24.96
N LEU A 326 -12.89 -14.50 25.45
CA LEU A 326 -13.46 -13.17 25.71
C LEU A 326 -13.71 -12.36 24.42
N TYR A 327 -12.94 -12.64 23.37
CA TYR A 327 -13.02 -11.96 22.08
C TYR A 327 -13.35 -12.94 20.97
N ASP A 328 -14.20 -12.52 20.04
CA ASP A 328 -14.53 -13.24 18.81
C ASP A 328 -14.47 -12.22 17.66
N PRO A 329 -13.46 -12.28 16.77
CA PRO A 329 -12.47 -13.33 16.62
C PRO A 329 -11.30 -13.15 17.60
N SER A 330 -10.67 -14.24 18.01
CA SER A 330 -9.48 -14.25 18.84
C SER A 330 -8.22 -14.57 18.04
N TYR A 331 -7.19 -13.74 18.18
CA TYR A 331 -5.91 -13.90 17.49
C TYR A 331 -4.91 -14.59 18.43
N LEU A 332 -4.51 -15.82 18.12
CA LEU A 332 -3.70 -16.66 19.01
C LEU A 332 -2.38 -17.10 18.36
N CYS A 333 -1.30 -17.09 19.14
CA CYS A 333 -0.05 -17.75 18.74
C CYS A 333 -0.20 -19.28 18.84
N ARG A 334 0.71 -20.02 18.19
CA ARG A 334 0.66 -21.48 18.12
C ARG A 334 0.54 -22.14 19.49
N SER A 335 1.45 -21.83 20.41
CA SER A 335 1.46 -22.48 21.73
C SER A 335 0.24 -22.14 22.58
N CYS A 336 -0.24 -20.88 22.58
CA CYS A 336 -1.46 -20.54 23.31
C CYS A 336 -2.71 -21.16 22.68
N PHE A 337 -2.75 -21.31 21.37
CA PHE A 337 -3.84 -21.98 20.67
C PHE A 337 -3.97 -23.45 21.11
N TYR A 338 -2.89 -24.23 21.06
CA TYR A 338 -2.91 -25.62 21.51
C TYR A 338 -3.21 -25.75 23.00
N SER A 339 -2.50 -25.00 23.85
CA SER A 339 -2.65 -25.08 25.31
C SER A 339 -4.06 -24.71 25.77
N PHE A 340 -4.75 -23.80 25.07
CA PHE A 340 -6.08 -23.37 25.48
C PHE A 340 -7.19 -24.26 24.92
N HIS A 341 -7.09 -24.69 23.67
CA HIS A 341 -8.17 -25.37 22.95
C HIS A 341 -8.03 -26.89 22.85
N TYR A 342 -6.89 -27.48 23.22
CA TYR A 342 -6.66 -28.91 23.11
C TYR A 342 -6.09 -29.49 24.41
N VAL A 343 -6.60 -30.65 24.81
CA VAL A 343 -6.07 -31.45 25.92
C VAL A 343 -5.80 -32.84 25.37
N ASP A 344 -4.57 -33.33 25.52
CA ASP A 344 -4.11 -34.61 24.95
C ASP A 344 -4.39 -34.73 23.43
N GLY A 345 -4.22 -33.63 22.70
CA GLY A 345 -4.49 -33.54 21.27
C GLY A 345 -5.98 -33.52 20.89
N LYS A 346 -6.90 -33.59 21.86
CA LYS A 346 -8.34 -33.55 21.62
C LYS A 346 -8.87 -32.14 21.77
N LYS A 347 -9.65 -31.71 20.78
CA LYS A 347 -10.34 -30.41 20.75
C LYS A 347 -11.31 -30.27 21.93
N VAL A 348 -11.23 -29.15 22.65
CA VAL A 348 -12.06 -28.82 23.81
C VAL A 348 -12.89 -27.56 23.54
N GLY A 349 -14.20 -27.79 23.37
CA GLY A 349 -15.19 -26.75 23.09
C GLY A 349 -15.57 -26.66 21.61
N LYS A 350 -16.54 -25.81 21.32
CA LYS A 350 -16.97 -25.50 19.95
C LYS A 350 -16.30 -24.22 19.51
N PHE A 351 -15.54 -24.28 18.42
CA PHE A 351 -14.88 -23.15 17.78
C PHE A 351 -14.45 -23.57 16.37
N LYS A 352 -14.19 -22.57 15.53
CA LYS A 352 -13.51 -22.70 14.24
C LYS A 352 -12.12 -22.10 14.34
N ALA A 353 -11.16 -22.66 13.62
CA ALA A 353 -9.80 -22.14 13.61
C ALA A 353 -9.29 -22.04 12.19
N TYR A 354 -8.67 -20.92 11.86
CA TYR A 354 -8.10 -20.65 10.55
C TYR A 354 -6.62 -20.33 10.71
N ARG A 355 -5.78 -21.01 9.91
CA ARG A 355 -4.35 -20.74 9.84
C ARG A 355 -4.06 -19.82 8.68
N LEU A 356 -3.23 -18.83 8.96
CA LEU A 356 -2.90 -17.76 8.02
C LEU A 356 -1.65 -18.04 7.19
N TYR A 357 -0.76 -18.89 7.67
CA TYR A 357 0.53 -19.18 7.04
C TYR A 357 0.75 -20.69 6.98
N ASP A 358 1.29 -21.21 5.88
CA ASP A 358 1.72 -22.60 5.83
C ASP A 358 2.91 -22.84 6.78
N HIS A 359 3.09 -24.08 7.23
CA HIS A 359 4.20 -24.47 8.11
C HIS A 359 5.58 -24.21 7.47
N THR A 360 5.64 -24.02 6.16
CA THR A 360 6.85 -23.81 5.37
C THR A 360 7.24 -22.33 5.34
N GLY A 361 7.87 -21.84 6.41
CA GLY A 361 8.54 -20.54 6.37
C GLY A 361 8.82 -19.88 7.72
N GLU A 362 8.12 -20.28 8.79
CA GLU A 362 8.36 -19.79 10.15
C GLU A 362 8.67 -20.98 11.07
N ARG A 363 9.73 -21.75 10.78
CA ARG A 363 10.52 -22.32 11.88
C ARG A 363 11.26 -21.14 12.51
N ASP A 364 10.66 -20.56 13.53
CA ASP A 364 11.37 -19.93 14.64
C ASP A 364 12.38 -18.82 14.27
N ALA A 365 12.06 -17.96 13.30
CA ALA A 365 12.79 -16.70 13.13
C ALA A 365 12.70 -15.81 14.39
N ASP A 366 11.59 -15.91 15.14
CA ASP A 366 11.42 -15.23 16.43
C ASP A 366 12.16 -15.93 17.60
N GLU A 367 12.62 -17.18 17.48
CA GLU A 367 13.52 -17.76 18.50
C GLU A 367 14.99 -17.41 18.22
N SER A 368 15.39 -17.30 16.94
CA SER A 368 16.78 -17.00 16.56
C SER A 368 17.24 -15.57 16.85
N GLU A 369 16.36 -14.55 16.86
CA GLU A 369 16.77 -13.19 17.29
C GLU A 369 16.96 -13.06 18.81
N SER A 370 16.67 -14.10 19.59
CA SER A 370 16.84 -14.12 21.04
C SER A 370 18.00 -15.00 21.56
N GLN A 371 18.68 -15.76 20.68
CA GLN A 371 19.72 -16.73 21.09
C GLN A 371 21.12 -16.49 20.52
N ASP A 372 21.33 -15.54 19.61
CA ASP A 372 22.68 -15.18 19.13
C ASP A 372 23.36 -14.10 20.00
N ASN A 373 23.44 -14.34 21.32
CA ASN A 373 24.38 -13.60 22.17
C ASN A 373 24.78 -14.33 23.47
N SER A 374 24.76 -15.66 23.48
CA SER A 374 25.22 -16.43 24.64
C SER A 374 26.08 -17.63 24.25
N THR A 375 27.24 -17.40 23.63
CA THR A 375 28.38 -18.33 23.71
C THR A 375 29.71 -17.60 23.48
N GLY A 376 30.66 -17.80 24.40
CA GLY A 376 31.99 -17.19 24.41
C GLY A 376 32.35 -16.69 25.82
N SER A 377 32.23 -17.54 26.83
CA SER A 377 33.37 -18.24 27.45
C SER A 377 34.32 -17.32 28.20
N ASP A 378 34.10 -17.24 29.52
CA ASP A 378 35.15 -16.99 30.50
C ASP A 378 36.33 -17.95 30.21
N ASN A 379 37.47 -17.37 29.86
CA ASN A 379 38.77 -17.96 30.11
C ASN A 379 39.73 -16.81 30.40
N SER A 380 39.88 -16.53 31.68
CA SER A 380 40.95 -15.73 32.25
C SER A 380 42.28 -16.43 32.00
N PHE A 381 43.14 -15.81 31.20
CA PHE A 381 44.58 -16.04 31.23
C PHE A 381 45.26 -14.69 31.06
N GLU A 382 45.67 -14.11 32.19
CA GLU A 382 46.63 -13.01 32.25
C GLU A 382 48.03 -13.56 31.97
N LEU A 383 48.76 -12.90 31.08
CA LEU A 383 50.20 -13.04 30.92
C LEU A 383 50.87 -11.78 31.50
N GLU A 384 51.64 -12.03 32.57
CA GLU A 384 52.87 -11.37 33.04
C GLU A 384 52.99 -9.83 33.09
N GLU A 385 53.32 -9.30 34.28
CA GLU A 385 54.65 -8.71 34.53
C GLU A 385 54.93 -8.37 36.01
N ALA A 386 56.19 -8.58 36.40
CA ALA A 386 56.95 -7.94 37.48
C ALA A 386 56.62 -8.25 38.96
N THR A 387 57.23 -9.28 39.54
CA THR A 387 58.51 -9.24 40.31
C THR A 387 58.87 -10.60 40.88
#